data_AF-A0A3P7KKU0-F1
#
_entry.id   AF-A0A3P7KKU0-F1
#
_cell.length_a   1.000
_cell.length_b   1.000
_cell.length_c   1.000
_cell.angle_alpha   90.00
_cell.angle_beta   90.00
_cell.angle_gamma   90.00
#
_symmetry.space_group_name_H-M   'P 1'
#
loop_
_entity.id
_entity.type
_entity.pdbx_description
1 polymer ?
#
loop_
_entity_poly.entity_id
_entity_poly.type
_entity_poly.pdbx_seq_one_letter_code
_entity_poly.pdbx_strand_id
1 'polypeptide(L)'
;MLSIPLYHGEADIKALVDAIFGRHPTTPPPSEPTTPEKPKKNCLFIGDLYNYRNDTESYRREAELLNNVGYDVFAETPSSHIALWAYGYTDFPQIVNASLKDMSENYEEFAALIAKLDYVNVSNAMSTKSAIQAINEMYDMEKRLDCLVFLTAQ
;
A
#
# COMPACT_ATOMS: atom_id res chain seq x y z
N MET A 1 22.76 1.85 15.31
CA MET A 1 21.90 2.76 14.53
C MET A 1 21.55 2.05 13.24
N LEU A 2 20.27 1.76 13.02
CA LEU A 2 19.78 1.30 11.71
C LEU A 2 19.67 2.54 10.82
N SER A 3 20.53 2.66 9.81
CA SER A 3 20.38 3.68 8.78
C SER A 3 19.31 3.20 7.81
N ILE A 4 18.11 3.78 7.92
CA ILE A 4 17.07 3.65 6.91
C ILE A 4 17.56 4.43 5.67
N PRO A 5 17.63 3.80 4.48
CA PRO A 5 18.02 4.50 3.26
C PRO A 5 17.17 5.76 3.05
N LEU A 6 17.82 6.86 2.68
CA LEU A 6 17.13 8.14 2.45
C LEU A 6 16.15 8.10 1.27
N TYR A 7 16.21 7.06 0.43
CA TYR A 7 15.34 6.82 -0.71
C TYR A 7 15.20 5.32 -0.92
N HIS A 8 14.00 4.85 -1.23
CA HIS A 8 13.78 3.48 -1.68
C HIS A 8 14.37 3.33 -3.09
N GLY A 9 15.26 2.36 -3.28
CA GLY A 9 15.83 2.09 -4.58
C GLY A 9 14.81 1.40 -5.49
N GLU A 10 15.04 1.44 -6.81
CA GLU A 10 14.24 0.67 -7.78
C GLU A 10 14.19 -0.83 -7.42
N ALA A 11 15.25 -1.36 -6.81
CA ALA A 11 15.30 -2.73 -6.34
C ALA A 11 14.28 -3.02 -5.22
N ASP A 12 14.05 -2.06 -4.30
CA ASP A 12 13.09 -2.20 -3.20
C ASP A 12 11.65 -2.16 -3.74
N ILE A 13 11.37 -1.21 -4.64
CA ILE A 13 10.07 -1.09 -5.32
C ILE A 13 9.78 -2.38 -6.09
N LYS A 14 10.75 -2.84 -6.89
CA LYS A 14 10.62 -4.09 -7.65
C LYS A 14 10.35 -5.29 -6.74
N ALA A 15 11.04 -5.39 -5.60
CA ALA A 15 10.83 -6.48 -4.65
C ALA A 15 9.39 -6.50 -4.09
N LEU A 16 8.82 -5.32 -3.78
CA LEU A 16 7.43 -5.19 -3.35
C LEU A 16 6.45 -5.60 -4.46
N VAL A 17 6.65 -5.10 -5.68
CA VAL A 17 5.81 -5.44 -6.83
C VAL A 17 5.87 -6.95 -7.12
N ASP A 18 7.05 -7.53 -7.15
CA ASP A 18 7.23 -8.97 -7.33
C ASP A 18 6.48 -9.78 -6.24
N ALA A 19 6.53 -9.34 -4.98
CA ALA A 19 5.79 -9.96 -3.89
C ALA A 19 4.26 -9.85 -4.07
N ILE A 20 3.74 -8.69 -4.49
CA ILE A 20 2.31 -8.48 -4.79
C ILE A 20 1.83 -9.47 -5.86
N PHE A 21 2.66 -9.71 -6.87
CA PHE A 21 2.37 -10.65 -7.95
C PHE A 21 2.77 -12.11 -7.65
N GLY A 22 3.25 -12.41 -6.44
CA GLY A 22 3.61 -13.77 -6.02
C GLY A 22 4.82 -14.34 -6.76
N ARG A 23 5.71 -13.48 -7.28
CA ARG A 23 6.94 -13.87 -7.95
C ARG A 23 8.02 -14.16 -6.93
N HIS A 24 8.15 -15.43 -6.56
CA HIS A 24 9.33 -15.88 -5.85
C HIS A 24 10.44 -16.24 -6.86
N PRO A 25 11.72 -16.04 -6.53
CA PRO A 25 12.82 -16.57 -7.33
C PRO A 25 12.78 -18.10 -7.27
N THR A 26 12.01 -18.71 -8.15
CA THR A 26 12.02 -20.13 -8.45
C THR A 26 12.46 -20.30 -9.89
N THR A 27 13.43 -21.18 -10.12
CA THR A 27 13.82 -21.63 -11.46
C THR A 27 12.63 -22.39 -12.07
N PRO A 28 11.96 -21.87 -13.12
CA PRO A 28 10.88 -22.59 -13.76
C PRO A 28 11.46 -23.63 -14.72
N PRO A 29 10.86 -24.83 -14.88
CA PRO A 29 11.12 -25.67 -16.05
C PRO A 29 10.69 -24.92 -17.33
N PRO A 30 11.33 -25.18 -18.49
CA PRO A 30 10.97 -24.51 -19.74
C PRO A 30 9.51 -24.85 -20.10
N SER A 31 8.65 -23.82 -20.17
CA SER A 31 7.27 -23.91 -20.64
C SER A 31 7.11 -23.04 -21.88
N GLU A 32 6.32 -23.52 -22.84
CA GLU A 32 5.97 -22.81 -24.08
C GLU A 32 5.37 -21.42 -23.82
N PRO A 33 5.61 -20.44 -24.74
CA PRO A 33 5.10 -19.09 -24.61
C PRO A 33 3.62 -19.03 -25.00
N THR A 34 2.75 -19.21 -24.02
CA THR A 34 1.41 -18.62 -24.06
C THR A 34 1.50 -17.36 -23.22
N THR A 35 1.38 -16.16 -23.78
CA THR A 35 1.35 -14.92 -23.00
C THR A 35 0.10 -14.96 -22.11
N PRO A 36 0.20 -15.30 -20.81
CA PRO A 36 -0.97 -15.28 -19.96
C PRO A 36 -1.26 -13.80 -19.69
N GLU A 37 -2.52 -13.40 -19.79
CA GLU A 37 -2.92 -12.10 -19.25
C GLU A 37 -2.47 -12.04 -17.78
N LYS A 38 -1.72 -11.00 -17.40
CA LYS A 38 -1.21 -10.89 -16.04
C LYS A 38 -2.41 -10.81 -15.10
N PRO A 39 -2.41 -11.56 -13.98
CA PRO A 39 -3.57 -11.59 -13.10
C PRO A 39 -3.79 -10.19 -12.51
N LYS A 40 -5.04 -9.73 -12.61
CA LYS A 40 -5.54 -8.56 -11.88
C LYS A 40 -5.22 -8.71 -10.39
N LYS A 41 -4.83 -7.62 -9.75
CA LYS A 41 -4.61 -7.56 -8.29
C LYS A 41 -5.45 -6.46 -7.68
N ASN A 42 -6.28 -6.81 -6.73
CA ASN A 42 -6.96 -5.86 -5.87
C ASN A 42 -6.25 -5.82 -4.51
N CYS A 43 -5.62 -4.70 -4.19
CA CYS A 43 -4.75 -4.60 -3.03
C CYS A 43 -5.21 -3.52 -2.07
N LEU A 44 -5.04 -3.77 -0.77
CA LEU A 44 -5.14 -2.75 0.26
C LEU A 44 -3.74 -2.30 0.65
N PHE A 45 -3.43 -1.04 0.39
CA PHE A 45 -2.20 -0.38 0.81
C PHE A 45 -2.45 0.32 2.15
N ILE A 46 -1.55 0.10 3.10
CA ILE A 46 -1.67 0.62 4.47
C ILE A 46 -0.42 1.43 4.81
N GLY A 47 -0.60 2.72 5.08
CA GLY A 47 0.44 3.61 5.59
C GLY A 47 0.42 3.72 7.12
N ASP A 48 1.53 3.38 7.77
CA ASP A 48 1.77 3.63 9.19
C ASP A 48 2.34 5.03 9.40
N LEU A 49 1.50 5.97 9.82
CA LEU A 49 1.90 7.35 10.10
C LEU A 49 1.98 7.63 11.61
N TYR A 50 1.85 6.61 12.47
CA TYR A 50 1.80 6.83 13.91
C TYR A 50 3.18 7.18 14.48
N ASN A 51 4.21 6.44 14.05
CA ASN A 51 5.57 6.60 14.60
C ASN A 51 6.26 7.88 14.09
N TYR A 52 5.81 8.45 12.97
CA TYR A 52 6.34 9.70 12.42
C TYR A 52 5.95 10.95 13.23
N ARG A 53 4.91 10.88 14.07
CA ARG A 53 4.43 12.03 14.88
C ARG A 53 4.16 13.25 13.99
N ASN A 54 4.95 14.32 14.13
CA ASN A 54 4.84 15.56 13.37
C ASN A 54 5.97 15.73 12.33
N ASP A 55 6.72 14.66 12.02
CA ASP A 55 7.76 14.68 10.99
C ASP A 55 7.16 14.55 9.60
N THR A 56 6.78 15.68 9.00
CA THR A 56 6.13 15.74 7.68
C THR A 56 6.99 15.19 6.55
N GLU A 57 8.32 15.17 6.69
CA GLU A 57 9.19 14.57 5.67
C GLU A 57 9.06 13.05 5.61
N SER A 58 8.81 12.41 6.76
CA SER A 58 8.55 10.97 6.79
C SER A 58 7.22 10.60 6.14
N TYR A 59 6.19 11.45 6.28
CA TYR A 59 4.91 11.29 5.57
C TYR A 59 5.11 11.38 4.05
N ARG A 60 5.86 12.39 3.59
CA ARG A 60 6.18 12.55 2.16
C ARG A 60 6.90 11.32 1.60
N ARG A 61 7.85 10.75 2.35
CA ARG A 61 8.60 9.55 1.93
C ARG A 61 7.71 8.31 1.85
N GLU A 62 6.84 8.11 2.83
CA GLU A 62 5.85 7.04 2.83
C GLU A 62 4.92 7.15 1.61
N ALA A 63 4.41 8.36 1.36
CA ALA A 63 3.58 8.67 0.20
C ALA A 63 4.31 8.39 -1.13
N GLU A 64 5.58 8.80 -1.25
CA GLU A 64 6.41 8.53 -2.43
C GLU A 64 6.62 7.03 -2.67
N LEU A 65 6.90 6.26 -1.62
CA LEU A 65 7.05 4.81 -1.72
C LEU A 65 5.75 4.17 -2.21
N LEU A 66 4.64 4.45 -1.54
CA LEU A 66 3.32 3.92 -1.90
C LEU A 66 2.94 4.32 -3.32
N ASN A 67 3.19 5.57 -3.73
CA ASN A 67 2.95 6.06 -5.08
C ASN A 67 3.74 5.27 -6.13
N ASN A 68 5.04 5.05 -5.90
CA ASN A 68 5.90 4.34 -6.85
C ASN A 68 5.52 2.86 -6.98
N VAL A 69 5.19 2.20 -5.86
CA VAL A 69 4.69 0.83 -5.88
C VAL A 69 3.35 0.75 -6.61
N GLY A 70 2.43 1.69 -6.36
CA GLY A 70 1.15 1.75 -7.05
C GLY A 70 1.29 2.00 -8.55
N TYR A 71 2.20 2.90 -8.94
CA TYR A 71 2.53 3.16 -10.35
C TYR A 71 2.94 1.86 -11.06
N ASP A 72 3.87 1.10 -10.49
CA ASP A 72 4.34 -0.16 -11.07
C ASP A 72 3.25 -1.24 -11.10
N VAL A 73 2.37 -1.30 -10.09
CA VAL A 73 1.22 -2.23 -10.08
C VAL A 73 0.26 -1.93 -11.23
N PHE A 74 -0.10 -0.66 -11.45
CA PHE A 74 -0.98 -0.26 -12.56
C PHE A 74 -0.30 -0.36 -13.93
N ALA A 75 0.99 -0.04 -14.03
CA ALA A 75 1.76 -0.23 -15.26
C ALA A 75 1.86 -1.72 -15.63
N GLU A 76 1.95 -2.58 -14.62
CA GLU A 76 2.01 -4.02 -14.82
C GLU A 76 0.67 -4.61 -15.24
N THR A 77 -0.40 -4.30 -14.49
CA THR A 77 -1.75 -4.80 -14.76
C THR A 77 -2.75 -3.65 -14.60
N PRO A 78 -3.10 -2.93 -15.68
CA PRO A 78 -3.95 -1.74 -15.64
C PRO A 78 -5.37 -1.96 -15.11
N SER A 79 -5.85 -3.21 -15.07
CA SER A 79 -7.16 -3.58 -14.52
C SER A 79 -7.14 -3.86 -13.01
N SER A 80 -5.98 -3.75 -12.37
CA SER A 80 -5.81 -3.83 -10.91
C SER A 80 -6.53 -2.70 -10.20
N HIS A 81 -6.84 -2.88 -8.91
CA HIS A 81 -7.45 -1.83 -8.09
C HIS A 81 -6.66 -1.68 -6.80
N ILE A 82 -6.51 -0.46 -6.31
CA ILE A 82 -5.78 -0.20 -5.07
C ILE A 82 -6.66 0.60 -4.11
N ALA A 83 -6.95 0.02 -2.96
CA ALA A 83 -7.48 0.74 -1.80
C ALA A 83 -6.32 1.35 -1.02
N LEU A 84 -6.50 2.56 -0.49
CA LEU A 84 -5.55 3.19 0.42
C LEU A 84 -6.19 3.42 1.78
N TRP A 85 -5.53 2.95 2.83
CA TRP A 85 -5.87 3.28 4.21
C TRP A 85 -4.63 3.74 4.96
N ALA A 86 -4.79 4.68 5.87
CA ALA A 86 -3.69 5.15 6.71
C ALA A 86 -4.19 5.42 8.11
N TYR A 87 -3.28 5.31 9.07
CA TYR A 87 -3.56 5.54 10.47
C TYR A 87 -2.41 6.30 11.13
N GLY A 88 -2.64 6.82 12.33
CA GLY A 88 -1.69 7.66 13.04
C GLY A 88 -2.20 9.09 13.16
N TYR A 89 -1.33 10.07 12.93
CA TYR A 89 -1.70 11.49 12.93
C TYR A 89 -2.13 11.91 11.52
N THR A 90 -3.37 11.59 11.15
CA THR A 90 -3.95 11.84 9.82
C THR A 90 -5.49 11.96 9.92
N ASP A 91 -6.15 12.45 8.89
CA ASP A 91 -7.61 12.58 8.78
C ASP A 91 -8.30 11.40 8.07
N PHE A 92 -7.54 10.37 7.67
CA PHE A 92 -8.11 9.14 7.14
C PHE A 92 -9.11 8.50 8.13
N PRO A 93 -10.20 7.89 7.61
CA PRO A 93 -11.17 7.22 8.45
C PRO A 93 -10.53 6.13 9.33
N GLN A 94 -10.93 6.04 10.60
CA GLN A 94 -10.43 4.99 11.51
C GLN A 94 -10.97 3.57 11.20
N ILE A 95 -11.86 3.43 10.21
CA ILE A 95 -12.50 2.17 9.85
C ILE A 95 -11.91 1.70 8.52
N VAL A 96 -11.21 0.55 8.53
CA VAL A 96 -10.53 0.00 7.34
C VAL A 96 -11.52 -0.24 6.19
N ASN A 97 -12.71 -0.79 6.46
CA ASN A 97 -13.73 -1.03 5.43
C ASN A 97 -14.19 0.22 4.67
N ALA A 98 -13.93 1.43 5.17
CA ALA A 98 -14.24 2.65 4.43
C ALA A 98 -13.38 2.79 3.17
N SER A 99 -12.12 2.34 3.19
CA SER A 99 -11.24 2.40 2.02
C SER A 99 -11.58 1.36 0.94
N LEU A 100 -12.32 0.30 1.29
CA LEU A 100 -12.70 -0.77 0.36
C LEU A 100 -13.89 -0.40 -0.54
N LYS A 101 -14.60 0.70 -0.23
CA LYS A 101 -15.77 1.14 -1.00
C LYS A 101 -15.38 1.79 -2.32
N ASP A 102 -14.31 2.58 -2.29
CA ASP A 102 -13.87 3.42 -3.42
C ASP A 102 -12.39 3.10 -3.71
N MET A 103 -12.12 1.87 -4.15
CA MET A 103 -10.77 1.46 -4.59
C MET A 103 -10.43 2.19 -5.89
N SER A 104 -9.21 2.72 -5.99
CA SER A 104 -8.76 3.39 -7.21
C SER A 104 -8.70 2.41 -8.38
N GLU A 105 -9.32 2.78 -9.50
CA GLU A 105 -9.38 1.98 -10.72
C GLU A 105 -8.15 2.20 -11.63
N ASN A 106 -7.39 3.27 -11.38
CA ASN A 106 -6.21 3.64 -12.14
C ASN A 106 -5.21 4.42 -11.28
N TYR A 107 -4.02 4.67 -11.84
CA TYR A 107 -2.95 5.39 -11.17
C TYR A 107 -3.31 6.84 -10.83
N GLU A 108 -4.06 7.55 -11.67
CA GLU A 108 -4.39 8.97 -11.41
C GLU A 108 -5.28 9.11 -10.18
N GLU A 109 -6.29 8.25 -10.05
CA GLU A 109 -7.13 8.17 -8.85
C GLU A 109 -6.33 7.81 -7.61
N PHE A 110 -5.41 6.84 -7.73
CA PHE A 110 -4.56 6.43 -6.63
C PHE A 110 -3.61 7.54 -6.19
N ALA A 111 -2.95 8.23 -7.12
CA ALA A 111 -2.09 9.37 -6.83
C ALA A 111 -2.86 10.51 -6.13
N ALA A 112 -4.12 10.74 -6.51
CA ALA A 112 -4.99 11.70 -5.83
C ALA A 112 -5.35 11.30 -4.39
N LEU A 113 -5.45 10.00 -4.09
CA LEU A 113 -5.59 9.50 -2.72
C LEU A 113 -4.29 9.63 -1.92
N ILE A 114 -3.16 9.31 -2.54
CA ILE A 114 -1.83 9.44 -1.92
C ILE A 114 -1.54 10.89 -1.53
N ALA A 115 -1.95 11.87 -2.32
CA ALA A 115 -1.80 13.28 -2.00
C ALA A 115 -2.52 13.72 -0.71
N LYS A 116 -3.36 12.86 -0.12
CA LYS A 116 -4.02 13.10 1.18
C LYS A 116 -3.22 12.53 2.37
N LEU A 117 -2.13 11.79 2.15
CA LEU A 117 -1.27 11.23 3.20
C LEU A 117 -0.44 12.33 3.88
N ASP A 118 -1.13 13.22 4.60
CA ASP A 118 -0.53 14.36 5.28
C ASP A 118 -0.67 14.25 6.80
N TYR A 119 0.22 14.97 7.49
CA TYR A 119 0.16 15.13 8.93
C TYR A 119 -1.05 15.99 9.32
N VAL A 120 -1.87 15.45 10.21
CA VAL A 120 -2.96 16.19 10.86
C VAL A 120 -2.80 16.09 12.37
N ASN A 121 -2.78 17.24 13.05
CA ASN A 121 -2.65 17.29 14.50
C ASN A 121 -3.97 16.87 15.19
N VAL A 122 -4.17 15.56 15.28
CA VAL A 122 -5.29 14.92 15.98
C VAL A 122 -4.88 14.50 17.39
N SER A 123 -5.76 14.71 18.37
CA SER A 123 -5.51 14.32 19.76
C SER A 123 -5.67 12.82 20.01
N ASN A 124 -6.39 12.11 19.13
CA ASN A 124 -6.70 10.69 19.21
C ASN A 124 -6.08 9.91 18.04
N ALA A 125 -4.80 10.16 17.74
CA ALA A 125 -4.06 9.42 16.72
C ALA A 125 -4.13 7.91 16.98
N MET A 126 -4.46 7.16 15.93
CA MET A 126 -4.56 5.70 16.03
C MET A 126 -3.18 5.08 16.17
N SER A 127 -2.98 4.24 17.20
CA SER A 127 -1.72 3.50 17.38
C SER A 127 -1.60 2.33 16.40
N THR A 128 -0.37 1.88 16.11
CA THR A 128 -0.10 0.65 15.33
C THR A 128 -0.81 -0.57 15.90
N LYS A 129 -0.88 -0.70 17.24
CA LYS A 129 -1.63 -1.80 17.88
C LYS A 129 -3.12 -1.74 17.54
N SER A 130 -3.73 -0.56 17.63
CA SER A 130 -5.14 -0.35 17.29
C SER A 130 -5.39 -0.56 15.80
N ALA A 131 -4.45 -0.16 14.93
CA ALA A 131 -4.54 -0.40 13.51
C ALA A 131 -4.53 -1.89 13.16
N ILE A 132 -3.63 -2.67 13.77
CA ILE A 132 -3.60 -4.14 13.60
C ILE A 132 -4.92 -4.77 14.07
N GLN A 133 -5.52 -4.27 15.16
CA GLN A 133 -6.84 -4.72 15.59
C GLN A 133 -7.92 -4.41 14.54
N ALA A 134 -7.95 -3.19 14.02
CA ALA A 134 -8.90 -2.79 12.98
C ALA A 134 -8.72 -3.59 11.68
N ILE A 135 -7.49 -3.92 11.30
CA ILE A 135 -7.18 -4.77 10.15
C ILE A 135 -7.67 -6.21 10.37
N ASN A 136 -7.48 -6.77 11.57
CA ASN A 136 -7.95 -8.12 11.89
C ASN A 136 -9.48 -8.20 12.01
N GLU A 137 -10.14 -7.11 12.37
CA GLU A 137 -11.60 -6.98 12.41
C GLU A 137 -12.21 -6.65 11.04
N MET A 138 -11.39 -6.23 10.08
CA MET A 138 -11.81 -5.98 8.71
C MET A 138 -12.40 -7.26 8.13
N TYR A 139 -13.60 -7.14 7.58
CA TYR A 139 -14.26 -8.24 6.88
C TYR A 139 -14.61 -7.82 5.46
N ASP A 140 -13.98 -8.46 4.48
CA ASP A 140 -14.23 -8.23 3.07
C ASP A 140 -15.26 -9.25 2.55
N MET A 141 -16.54 -8.97 2.83
CA MET A 141 -17.66 -9.85 2.45
C MET A 141 -17.70 -10.17 0.95
N GLU A 142 -17.24 -9.24 0.13
CA GLU A 142 -17.30 -9.31 -1.32
C GLU A 142 -16.06 -9.99 -1.93
N LYS A 143 -15.08 -10.39 -1.09
CA LYS A 143 -13.78 -10.95 -1.53
C LYS A 143 -13.13 -10.10 -2.62
N ARG A 144 -13.15 -8.79 -2.39
CA ARG A 144 -12.52 -7.77 -3.24
C ARG A 144 -11.01 -7.82 -3.16
N LEU A 145 -10.39 -8.22 -2.03
CA LEU A 145 -8.95 -8.13 -1.83
C LEU A 145 -8.19 -9.42 -2.14
N ASP A 146 -7.16 -9.30 -2.99
CA ASP A 146 -6.18 -10.33 -3.29
C ASP A 146 -4.88 -10.16 -2.48
N CYS A 147 -4.60 -8.94 -2.02
CA CYS A 147 -3.34 -8.62 -1.35
C CYS A 147 -3.47 -7.49 -0.31
N LEU A 148 -2.60 -7.53 0.70
CA LEU A 148 -2.47 -6.51 1.73
C LEU A 148 -0.99 -6.10 1.80
N VAL A 149 -0.73 -4.82 1.51
CA VAL A 149 0.60 -4.21 1.59
C VAL A 149 0.62 -3.33 2.81
N PHE A 150 1.30 -3.78 3.85
CA PHE A 150 1.42 -3.05 5.10
C PHE A 150 2.86 -2.63 5.33
N LEU A 151 3.09 -1.33 5.24
CA LEU A 151 4.38 -0.71 5.49
C LEU A 151 4.33 -0.10 6.90
N THR A 152 5.27 -0.53 7.75
CA THR A 152 5.34 -0.09 9.15
C THR A 152 6.59 0.72 9.38
N ALA A 153 6.42 1.92 9.89
CA ALA A 153 7.51 2.73 10.41
C ALA A 153 8.05 2.10 11.70
N GLN A 154 9.37 2.05 11.88
CA GLN A 154 10.04 1.59 13.10
C GLN A 154 10.70 2.74 13.86
#